data_AF-A0A0J8UG04-F1
#
_entry.id   AF-A0A0J8UG04-F1
#
_cell.length_a   1.000
_cell.length_b   1.000
_cell.length_c   1.000
_cell.angle_alpha   90.00
_cell.angle_beta   90.00
_cell.angle_gamma   90.00
#
_symmetry.space_group_name_H-M   'P 1'
#
loop_
_entity.id
_entity.type
_entity.pdbx_description
1 polymer ?
#
loop_
_entity_poly.entity_id
_entity_poly.type
_entity_poly.pdbx_seq_one_letter_code
_entity_poly.pdbx_strand_id
1 'polypeptide(L)'
;MPQEPEDYRLLFEKERRLREEEWTHLEQRLHATQLDLQEERKQRRLQEELRQGLESRVDPTTFEHFLHSCHELLSILLTIQPKQSKTTKGLITAPTGRYCPTTLCEWMDFPHQRDELFNRVSCLFHPAKTAPLAVFTLLVGLETVGKLVCRRQLGSELDLMSYERYAVEEQVISIIQELLKLDTGSQLPSLGSGISFENHANTLDEEPELTSQIHQGWRPWSDQLCVFWRDGEFETLLFIIEYKASHKLLPPNLWTRLQPSNFWENIVQAQQIPTDPEEKLIYNAKQITSAAITQTFDYMVKEGVEYGYLTTGEAFVFLRIKEDDLTTLYYHLSEPAHDANTQDGDSFWYSNTAISSVLSLCLLALASKRWSQDWRSQAFSVLCTWAVDVEYILPRPAGTALTIASAATTLCRFRQSVRRSALRELRRGRPGQRHQTEPDRETIRGGDIPAATPAGQTAAAAA
;
A
#
# COMPACT_ATOMS: atom_id res chain seq x y z
N MET A 1 42.12 91.32 55.19
CA MET A 1 41.72 91.10 53.78
C MET A 1 42.50 89.90 53.26
N PRO A 2 41.88 89.00 52.51
CA PRO A 2 41.86 87.56 52.80
C PRO A 2 42.70 86.71 51.82
N GLN A 3 43.33 85.64 52.30
CA GLN A 3 43.85 84.54 51.49
C GLN A 3 43.28 83.19 52.00
N GLU A 4 41.96 83.08 52.07
CA GLU A 4 41.25 81.84 52.39
C GLU A 4 40.12 81.42 51.40
N PRO A 5 40.00 81.90 50.13
CA PRO A 5 39.05 81.28 49.17
C PRO A 5 39.64 80.18 48.27
N GLU A 6 40.96 80.13 48.07
CA GLU A 6 41.58 79.22 47.08
C GLU A 6 41.74 77.79 47.59
N ASP A 7 42.14 77.62 48.86
CA ASP A 7 42.48 76.31 49.42
C ASP A 7 41.23 75.41 49.56
N TYR A 8 40.11 75.99 50.00
CA TYR A 8 38.81 75.32 50.06
C TYR A 8 38.24 74.98 48.68
N ARG A 9 38.48 75.84 47.67
CA ARG A 9 38.09 75.56 46.28
C ARG A 9 38.88 74.39 45.70
N LEU A 10 40.18 74.35 45.97
CA LEU A 10 41.07 73.27 45.52
C LEU A 10 40.69 71.92 46.17
N LEU A 11 40.39 71.92 47.46
CA LEU A 11 39.87 70.75 48.19
C LEU A 11 38.55 70.24 47.61
N PHE A 12 37.58 71.15 47.35
CA PHE A 12 36.28 70.79 46.78
C PHE A 12 36.41 70.24 45.36
N GLU A 13 37.27 70.81 44.51
CA GLU A 13 37.53 70.29 43.17
C GLU A 13 38.23 68.93 43.18
N LYS A 14 39.15 68.70 44.13
CA LYS A 14 39.81 67.40 44.31
C LYS A 14 38.82 66.34 44.76
N GLU A 15 37.92 66.67 45.67
CA GLU A 15 36.87 65.78 46.14
C GLU A 15 35.82 65.48 45.06
N ARG A 16 35.53 66.46 44.19
CA ARG A 16 34.66 66.27 43.03
C ARG A 16 35.29 65.33 41.99
N ARG A 17 36.59 65.50 41.71
CA ARG A 17 37.34 64.59 40.82
C ARG A 17 37.39 63.17 41.35
N LEU A 18 37.65 63.00 42.65
CA LEU A 18 37.64 61.67 43.29
C LEU A 18 36.26 61.01 43.16
N ARG A 19 35.16 61.75 43.39
CA ARG A 19 33.80 61.23 43.19
C ARG A 19 33.50 60.89 41.72
N GLU A 20 33.96 61.69 40.78
CA GLU A 20 33.83 61.43 39.34
C GLU A 20 34.64 60.17 38.92
N GLU A 21 35.84 59.99 39.45
CA GLU A 21 36.68 58.79 39.23
C GLU A 21 36.07 57.53 39.86
N GLU A 22 35.53 57.62 41.08
CA GLU A 22 34.82 56.53 41.73
C GLU A 22 33.54 56.15 40.96
N TRP A 23 32.78 57.15 40.50
CA TRP A 23 31.56 56.94 39.72
C TRP A 23 31.86 56.27 38.38
N THR A 24 32.86 56.75 37.65
CA THR A 24 33.27 56.14 36.37
C THR A 24 33.82 54.73 36.54
N HIS A 25 34.59 54.47 37.60
CA HIS A 25 35.04 53.11 37.92
C HIS A 25 33.88 52.18 38.27
N LEU A 26 32.89 52.67 39.00
CA LEU A 26 31.68 51.92 39.33
C LEU A 26 30.83 51.63 38.07
N GLU A 27 30.67 52.61 37.18
CA GLU A 27 29.99 52.44 35.90
C GLU A 27 30.69 51.41 35.01
N GLN A 28 32.03 51.46 34.91
CA GLN A 28 32.81 50.47 34.17
C GLN A 28 32.65 49.07 34.74
N ARG A 29 32.67 48.92 36.07
CA ARG A 29 32.43 47.63 36.74
C ARG A 29 31.02 47.11 36.50
N LEU A 30 30.02 47.99 36.55
CA LEU A 30 28.62 47.63 36.34
C LEU A 30 28.38 47.21 34.89
N HIS A 31 28.98 47.94 33.93
CA HIS A 31 28.95 47.59 32.51
C HIS A 31 29.67 46.25 32.24
N ALA A 32 30.85 46.03 32.81
CA ALA A 32 31.56 44.75 32.70
C ALA A 32 30.72 43.59 33.27
N THR A 33 30.13 43.76 34.46
CA THR A 33 29.24 42.75 35.07
C THR A 33 28.00 42.46 34.22
N GLN A 34 27.43 43.49 33.57
CA GLN A 34 26.29 43.33 32.66
C GLN A 34 26.67 42.55 31.40
N LEU A 35 27.85 42.81 30.83
CA LEU A 35 28.35 42.05 29.68
C LEU A 35 28.60 40.59 30.03
N ASP A 36 29.25 40.33 31.18
CA ASP A 36 29.51 38.96 31.65
C ASP A 36 28.19 38.19 31.86
N LEU A 37 27.18 38.82 32.46
CA LEU A 37 25.86 38.21 32.64
C LEU A 37 25.15 37.95 31.30
N GLN A 38 25.29 38.85 30.32
CA GLN A 38 24.75 38.64 28.98
C GLN A 38 25.43 37.47 28.27
N GLU A 39 26.75 37.36 28.37
CA GLU A 39 27.52 36.27 27.78
C GLU A 39 27.18 34.94 28.44
N GLU A 40 27.09 34.89 29.78
CA GLU A 40 26.67 33.69 30.50
C GLU A 40 25.24 33.27 30.12
N ARG A 41 24.32 34.22 29.96
CA ARG A 41 22.96 33.94 29.49
C ARG A 41 22.94 33.38 28.07
N LYS A 42 23.78 33.90 27.16
CA LYS A 42 23.92 33.37 25.81
C LYS A 42 24.47 31.94 25.83
N GLN A 43 25.52 31.69 26.61
CA GLN A 43 26.10 30.36 26.75
C GLN A 43 25.11 29.35 27.34
N ARG A 44 24.36 29.73 28.38
CA ARG A 44 23.30 28.88 28.95
C ARG A 44 22.21 28.58 27.93
N ARG A 45 21.78 29.56 27.12
CA ARG A 45 20.80 29.33 26.04
C ARG A 45 21.33 28.36 25.00
N LEU A 46 22.55 28.56 24.51
CA LEU A 46 23.18 27.67 23.53
C LEU A 46 23.34 26.25 24.09
N GLN A 47 23.72 26.11 25.36
CA GLN A 47 23.87 24.82 26.01
C GLN A 47 22.52 24.11 26.17
N GLU A 48 21.47 24.86 26.53
CA GLU A 48 20.12 24.32 26.65
C GLU A 48 19.54 23.94 25.28
N GLU A 49 19.72 24.76 24.25
CA GLU A 49 19.33 24.45 22.86
C GLU A 49 20.05 23.20 22.33
N LEU A 50 21.36 23.08 22.59
CA LEU A 50 22.12 21.89 22.23
C LEU A 50 21.59 20.65 22.97
N ARG A 51 21.32 20.79 24.27
CA ARG A 51 20.80 19.69 25.09
C ARG A 51 19.42 19.25 24.60
N GLN A 52 18.50 20.19 24.39
CA GLN A 52 17.16 19.91 23.86
C GLN A 52 17.23 19.25 22.48
N GLY A 53 18.14 19.72 21.60
CA GLY A 53 18.35 19.11 20.29
C GLY A 53 18.97 17.72 20.33
N LEU A 54 19.69 17.36 21.40
CA LEU A 54 20.17 15.99 21.63
C LEU A 54 19.07 15.11 22.20
N GLU A 55 18.34 15.59 23.22
CA GLU A 55 17.20 14.90 23.84
C GLU A 55 16.14 14.55 22.78
N SER A 56 15.76 15.51 21.91
CA SER A 56 14.79 15.28 20.84
C SER A 56 15.19 14.22 19.81
N ARG A 57 16.49 13.87 19.72
CA ARG A 57 16.99 12.83 18.80
C ARG A 57 16.95 11.43 19.40
N VAL A 58 16.98 11.33 20.72
CA VAL A 58 16.98 10.06 21.47
C VAL A 58 15.62 9.74 22.08
N ASP A 59 14.76 10.74 22.22
CA ASP A 59 13.40 10.55 22.68
C ASP A 59 12.56 9.82 21.62
N PRO A 60 11.59 8.99 22.05
CA PRO A 60 10.60 8.40 21.15
C PRO A 60 9.86 9.47 20.35
N THR A 61 9.50 9.12 19.12
CA THR A 61 8.83 10.06 18.21
C THR A 61 7.31 9.90 18.27
N THR A 62 6.58 10.97 18.00
CA THR A 62 5.11 10.95 17.77
C THR A 62 4.79 10.36 16.40
N PHE A 63 3.57 9.86 16.18
CA PHE A 63 3.18 9.23 14.91
C PHE A 63 3.51 10.04 13.65
N GLU A 64 3.15 11.32 13.61
CA GLU A 64 3.43 12.18 12.44
C GLU A 64 4.92 12.42 12.25
N HIS A 65 5.64 12.77 13.32
CA HIS A 65 7.09 12.96 13.27
C HIS A 65 7.81 11.68 12.83
N PHE A 66 7.38 10.51 13.32
CA PHE A 66 7.88 9.20 12.92
C PHE A 66 7.73 8.97 11.41
N LEU A 67 6.53 9.19 10.86
CA LEU A 67 6.26 9.01 9.42
C LEU A 67 7.08 9.98 8.57
N HIS A 68 7.17 11.25 8.98
CA HIS A 68 7.98 12.24 8.30
C HIS A 68 9.47 11.86 8.32
N SER A 69 10.00 11.44 9.47
CA SER A 69 11.39 10.99 9.59
C SER A 69 11.66 9.74 8.76
N CYS A 70 10.74 8.77 8.72
CA CYS A 70 10.87 7.60 7.85
C CYS A 70 10.87 8.00 6.37
N HIS A 71 9.99 8.92 5.97
CA HIS A 71 9.94 9.41 4.60
C HIS A 71 11.25 10.07 4.18
N GLU A 72 11.74 11.02 4.98
CA GLU A 72 12.97 11.76 4.70
C GLU A 72 14.21 10.85 4.71
N LEU A 73 14.31 9.93 5.68
CA LEU A 73 15.52 9.13 5.87
C LEU A 73 15.53 7.82 5.08
N LEU A 74 14.37 7.32 4.65
CA LEU A 74 14.24 6.01 4.00
C LEU A 74 13.72 6.16 2.57
N SER A 75 12.60 6.86 2.35
CA SER A 75 11.97 6.98 1.04
C SER A 75 12.68 7.97 0.10
N ILE A 76 13.03 9.16 0.60
CA ILE A 76 13.71 10.20 -0.21
C ILE A 76 15.16 9.84 -0.51
N LEU A 77 15.84 9.16 0.43
CA LEU A 77 17.23 8.72 0.24
C LEU A 77 17.35 7.41 -0.55
N LEU A 78 16.22 6.83 -0.98
CA LEU A 78 16.24 5.64 -1.82
C LEU A 78 16.95 5.95 -3.14
N THR A 79 17.89 5.09 -3.55
CA THR A 79 18.61 5.25 -4.81
C THR A 79 18.57 3.98 -5.64
N ILE A 80 18.29 4.14 -6.94
CA ILE A 80 18.32 3.05 -7.91
C ILE A 80 19.69 2.96 -8.57
N GLN A 81 20.10 1.76 -8.97
CA GLN A 81 21.33 1.55 -9.73
C GLN A 81 21.13 2.07 -11.18
N PRO A 82 21.78 3.19 -11.59
CA PRO A 82 21.58 3.73 -12.94
C PRO A 82 22.27 2.88 -14.01
N LYS A 83 23.29 2.08 -13.64
CA LYS A 83 24.07 1.29 -14.60
C LYS A 83 23.42 -0.07 -14.83
N GLN A 84 22.80 -0.26 -15.99
CA GLN A 84 22.23 -1.55 -16.41
C GLN A 84 23.22 -2.73 -16.36
N SER A 85 24.54 -2.48 -16.51
CA SER A 85 25.56 -3.53 -16.39
C SER A 85 25.71 -4.09 -14.97
N LYS A 86 25.19 -3.38 -13.96
CA LYS A 86 25.22 -3.75 -12.54
C LYS A 86 23.85 -4.17 -12.01
N THR A 87 22.84 -4.31 -12.86
CA THR A 87 21.51 -4.75 -12.46
C THR A 87 21.28 -6.22 -12.80
N THR A 88 20.29 -6.85 -12.14
CA THR A 88 19.91 -8.21 -12.48
C THR A 88 19.39 -8.28 -13.92
N LYS A 89 19.96 -9.20 -14.68
CA LYS A 89 19.53 -9.52 -16.05
C LYS A 89 18.38 -10.52 -16.09
N GLY A 90 17.90 -10.96 -14.92
CA GLY A 90 16.83 -11.96 -14.81
C GLY A 90 15.59 -11.49 -15.56
N LEU A 91 15.10 -12.32 -16.47
CA LEU A 91 13.87 -12.07 -17.19
C LEU A 91 12.69 -12.02 -16.21
N ILE A 92 11.65 -11.26 -16.55
CA ILE A 92 10.38 -11.40 -15.84
C ILE A 92 9.84 -12.78 -16.13
N THR A 93 9.36 -13.46 -15.09
CA THR A 93 8.75 -14.79 -15.20
C THR A 93 7.67 -14.76 -16.28
N ALA A 94 7.75 -15.71 -17.23
CA ALA A 94 6.82 -15.75 -18.34
C ALA A 94 5.37 -15.83 -17.80
N PRO A 95 4.45 -14.97 -18.29
CA PRO A 95 3.06 -15.02 -17.89
C PRO A 95 2.33 -16.22 -18.52
N THR A 96 2.97 -16.98 -19.40
CA THR A 96 2.39 -18.13 -20.10
C THR A 96 1.69 -19.09 -19.14
N GLY A 97 0.43 -19.38 -19.42
CA GLY A 97 -0.42 -20.27 -18.61
C GLY A 97 -1.02 -19.65 -17.36
N ARG A 98 -0.66 -18.40 -17.00
CA ARG A 98 -1.24 -17.68 -15.86
C ARG A 98 -2.59 -17.07 -16.21
N TYR A 99 -3.49 -17.01 -15.23
CA TYR A 99 -4.74 -16.27 -15.37
C TYR A 99 -4.46 -14.78 -15.43
N CYS A 100 -5.13 -14.06 -16.33
CA CYS A 100 -4.96 -12.62 -16.48
C CYS A 100 -6.30 -11.88 -16.43
N PRO A 101 -6.29 -10.61 -15.98
CA PRO A 101 -7.50 -9.79 -16.01
C PRO A 101 -7.90 -9.52 -17.47
N THR A 102 -9.20 -9.32 -17.69
CA THR A 102 -9.71 -8.87 -19.00
C THR A 102 -9.56 -7.36 -19.13
N THR A 103 -9.81 -6.63 -18.04
CA THR A 103 -9.84 -5.17 -18.01
C THR A 103 -9.01 -4.65 -16.83
N LEU A 104 -8.27 -3.56 -17.06
CA LEU A 104 -7.69 -2.76 -15.99
C LEU A 104 -8.53 -1.51 -15.80
N CYS A 105 -8.85 -1.20 -14.54
CA CYS A 105 -9.56 0.02 -14.16
C CYS A 105 -8.82 0.74 -13.03
N GLU A 106 -8.89 2.06 -13.01
CA GLU A 106 -8.32 2.83 -11.92
C GLU A 106 -9.16 2.65 -10.64
N TRP A 107 -8.49 2.48 -9.50
CA TRP A 107 -9.10 2.37 -8.18
C TRP A 107 -9.23 3.77 -7.56
N MET A 108 -10.23 4.52 -8.04
CA MET A 108 -10.47 5.91 -7.63
C MET A 108 -10.78 6.09 -6.14
N ASP A 109 -11.32 5.07 -5.49
CA ASP A 109 -11.71 5.14 -4.07
C ASP A 109 -10.51 5.03 -3.12
N PHE A 110 -9.37 4.47 -3.57
CA PHE A 110 -8.25 4.16 -2.70
C PHE A 110 -7.68 5.36 -1.94
N PRO A 111 -7.42 6.53 -2.57
CA PRO A 111 -6.92 7.71 -1.85
C PRO A 111 -7.84 8.13 -0.71
N HIS A 112 -9.15 8.15 -0.95
CA HIS A 112 -10.13 8.50 0.08
C HIS A 112 -10.16 7.48 1.22
N GLN A 113 -10.15 6.18 0.90
CA GLN A 113 -10.12 5.11 1.89
C GLN A 113 -8.83 5.16 2.74
N ARG A 114 -7.69 5.42 2.11
CA ARG A 114 -6.40 5.59 2.76
C ARG A 114 -6.39 6.80 3.68
N ASP A 115 -6.86 7.96 3.23
CA ASP A 115 -6.89 9.18 4.04
C ASP A 115 -7.85 9.03 5.24
N GLU A 116 -9.01 8.37 5.04
CA GLU A 116 -9.94 8.07 6.11
C GLU A 116 -9.32 7.15 7.18
N LEU A 117 -8.66 6.07 6.77
CA LEU A 117 -7.98 5.14 7.68
C LEU A 117 -6.80 5.81 8.38
N PHE A 118 -6.01 6.61 7.66
CA PHE A 118 -4.93 7.40 8.23
C PHE A 118 -5.44 8.33 9.34
N ASN A 119 -6.53 9.06 9.10
CA ASN A 119 -7.11 9.97 10.08
C ASN A 119 -7.57 9.22 11.35
N ARG A 120 -8.22 8.06 11.19
CA ARG A 120 -8.61 7.21 12.33
C ARG A 120 -7.41 6.76 13.16
N VAL A 121 -6.34 6.29 12.50
CA VAL A 121 -5.08 5.90 13.16
C VAL A 121 -4.44 7.10 13.85
N SER A 122 -4.38 8.25 13.18
CA SER A 122 -3.81 9.47 13.75
C SER A 122 -4.57 9.91 15.00
N CYS A 123 -5.91 9.88 14.98
CA CYS A 123 -6.73 10.19 16.16
C CYS A 123 -6.46 9.27 17.36
N LEU A 124 -6.15 7.98 17.14
CA LEU A 124 -5.79 7.06 18.22
C LEU A 124 -4.46 7.43 18.90
N PHE A 125 -3.48 7.90 18.11
CA PHE A 125 -2.19 8.38 18.64
C PHE A 125 -2.20 9.84 19.12
N HIS A 126 -3.29 10.57 18.86
CA HIS A 126 -3.49 11.96 19.29
C HIS A 126 -4.76 12.10 20.14
N PRO A 127 -4.75 11.62 21.41
CA PRO A 127 -5.93 11.69 22.25
C PRO A 127 -6.32 13.14 22.55
N ALA A 128 -7.60 13.49 22.44
CA ALA A 128 -8.09 14.88 22.52
C ALA A 128 -7.78 15.64 23.84
N LYS A 129 -7.35 14.94 24.89
CA LYS A 129 -7.14 15.50 26.24
C LYS A 129 -5.69 15.49 26.72
N THR A 130 -4.77 14.90 25.95
CA THR A 130 -3.36 14.73 26.33
C THR A 130 -2.45 15.11 25.18
N ALA A 131 -1.15 15.23 25.47
CA ALA A 131 -0.16 15.35 24.42
C ALA A 131 -0.20 14.11 23.49
N PRO A 132 0.24 14.26 22.22
CA PRO A 132 0.39 13.14 21.30
C PRO A 132 1.29 12.04 21.89
N LEU A 133 0.96 10.78 21.59
CA LEU A 133 1.71 9.64 22.07
C LEU A 133 3.07 9.55 21.35
N ALA A 134 4.14 9.78 22.10
CA ALA A 134 5.52 9.57 21.65
C ALA A 134 5.96 8.13 21.98
N VAL A 135 5.65 7.19 21.09
CA VAL A 135 5.88 5.75 21.30
C VAL A 135 6.71 5.10 20.18
N PHE A 136 7.01 5.84 19.12
CA PHE A 136 7.67 5.31 17.93
C PHE A 136 9.19 5.46 18.00
N THR A 137 9.86 4.75 17.09
CA THR A 137 11.32 4.74 16.97
C THR A 137 11.91 6.15 16.99
N LEU A 138 12.88 6.34 17.88
CA LEU A 138 13.66 7.55 18.03
C LEU A 138 14.47 7.89 16.76
N LEU A 139 14.72 9.17 16.53
CA LEU A 139 15.29 9.67 15.28
C LEU A 139 16.68 9.07 14.95
N VAL A 140 17.58 8.93 15.93
CA VAL A 140 18.90 8.31 15.68
C VAL A 140 18.80 6.82 15.31
N GLY A 141 17.74 6.13 15.75
CA GLY A 141 17.43 4.77 15.31
C GLY A 141 17.08 4.74 13.83
N LEU A 142 16.18 5.62 13.40
CA LEU A 142 15.81 5.76 11.98
C LEU A 142 16.97 6.17 11.09
N GLU A 143 17.84 7.08 11.55
CA GLU A 143 19.07 7.43 10.82
C GLU A 143 19.99 6.23 10.61
N THR A 144 20.05 5.33 11.60
CA THR A 144 20.84 4.11 11.51
C THR A 144 20.25 3.14 10.50
N VAL A 145 18.92 2.96 10.51
CA VAL A 145 18.19 2.15 9.52
C VAL A 145 18.39 2.74 8.12
N GLY A 146 18.19 4.06 7.94
CA GLY A 146 18.40 4.75 6.66
C GLY A 146 19.82 4.56 6.12
N LYS A 147 20.84 4.74 6.97
CA LYS A 147 22.24 4.46 6.60
C LYS A 147 22.48 3.01 6.20
N LEU A 148 21.70 2.06 6.71
CA LEU A 148 21.82 0.64 6.35
C LEU A 148 21.15 0.35 5.01
N VAL A 149 19.88 0.74 4.86
CA VAL A 149 19.04 0.37 3.70
C VAL A 149 19.38 1.21 2.47
N CYS A 150 19.71 2.49 2.63
CA CYS A 150 20.06 3.40 1.52
C CYS A 150 21.56 3.34 1.15
N ARG A 151 22.37 2.50 1.82
CA ARG A 151 23.80 2.35 1.50
C ARG A 151 24.04 1.77 0.11
N ARG A 152 23.17 0.88 -0.32
CA ARG A 152 23.25 0.19 -1.61
C ARG A 152 22.21 0.76 -2.55
N GLN A 153 22.61 0.95 -3.80
CA GLN A 153 21.69 1.27 -4.88
C GLN A 153 20.91 0.02 -5.26
N LEU A 154 19.59 0.12 -5.41
CA LEU A 154 18.75 -1.01 -5.78
C LEU A 154 19.03 -1.42 -7.23
N GLY A 155 19.64 -2.60 -7.42
CA GLY A 155 19.92 -3.17 -8.74
C GLY A 155 19.26 -4.53 -8.97
N SER A 156 18.59 -5.08 -7.95
CA SER A 156 18.01 -6.41 -7.96
C SER A 156 16.76 -6.49 -7.09
N GLU A 157 15.94 -7.52 -7.32
CA GLU A 157 14.83 -7.88 -6.44
C GLU A 157 15.28 -8.17 -5.00
N LEU A 158 16.50 -8.73 -4.82
CA LEU A 158 17.05 -9.02 -3.51
C LEU A 158 17.43 -7.75 -2.74
N ASP A 159 17.98 -6.75 -3.44
CA ASP A 159 18.24 -5.43 -2.87
C ASP A 159 16.92 -4.77 -2.47
N LEU A 160 15.91 -4.83 -3.34
CA LEU A 160 14.58 -4.28 -3.07
C LEU A 160 13.92 -4.97 -1.87
N MET A 161 13.96 -6.31 -1.79
CA MET A 161 13.43 -7.07 -0.66
C MET A 161 14.06 -6.63 0.66
N SER A 162 15.38 -6.39 0.67
CA SER A 162 16.08 -5.89 1.86
C SER A 162 15.61 -4.48 2.24
N TYR A 163 15.41 -3.61 1.25
CA TYR A 163 14.88 -2.27 1.47
C TYR A 163 13.45 -2.31 2.02
N GLU A 164 12.52 -2.96 1.32
CA GLU A 164 11.10 -3.05 1.69
C GLU A 164 10.93 -3.60 3.10
N ARG A 165 11.68 -4.66 3.45
CA ARG A 165 11.64 -5.25 4.79
C ARG A 165 11.84 -4.22 5.88
N TYR A 166 12.93 -3.46 5.84
CA TYR A 166 13.29 -2.54 6.92
C TYR A 166 12.67 -1.15 6.77
N ALA A 167 12.50 -0.67 5.54
CA ALA A 167 12.04 0.68 5.27
C ALA A 167 10.51 0.81 5.33
N VAL A 168 9.79 -0.28 5.05
CA VAL A 168 8.32 -0.28 4.96
C VAL A 168 7.71 -1.32 5.89
N GLU A 169 7.99 -2.61 5.70
CA GLU A 169 7.30 -3.71 6.39
C GLU A 169 7.46 -3.63 7.92
N GLU A 170 8.69 -3.55 8.43
CA GLU A 170 8.97 -3.47 9.87
C GLU A 170 8.40 -2.17 10.50
N GLN A 171 8.32 -1.08 9.73
CA GLN A 171 7.72 0.16 10.21
C GLN A 171 6.20 0.04 10.32
N VAL A 172 5.54 -0.62 9.37
CA VAL A 172 4.11 -0.95 9.43
C VAL A 172 3.82 -1.91 10.58
N ILE A 173 4.65 -2.94 10.77
CA ILE A 173 4.54 -3.87 11.92
C ILE A 173 4.64 -3.10 13.24
N SER A 174 5.61 -2.20 13.38
CA SER A 174 5.78 -1.36 14.57
C SER A 174 4.53 -0.53 14.86
N ILE A 175 3.92 0.09 13.85
CA ILE A 175 2.67 0.83 14.02
C ILE A 175 1.53 -0.08 14.50
N ILE A 176 1.38 -1.27 13.92
CA ILE A 176 0.34 -2.23 14.33
C ILE A 176 0.58 -2.72 15.76
N GLN A 177 1.83 -2.94 16.15
CA GLN A 177 2.17 -3.33 17.53
C GLN A 177 1.81 -2.24 18.55
N GLU A 178 2.01 -0.96 18.23
CA GLU A 178 1.57 0.13 19.09
C GLU A 178 0.03 0.25 19.10
N LEU A 179 -0.63 0.06 17.96
CA LEU A 179 -2.10 0.05 17.89
C LEU A 179 -2.73 -1.05 18.74
N LEU A 180 -2.10 -2.24 18.82
CA LEU A 180 -2.56 -3.36 19.66
C LEU A 180 -2.57 -3.04 21.16
N LYS A 181 -1.80 -2.03 21.60
CA LYS A 181 -1.76 -1.57 23.01
C LYS A 181 -2.88 -0.57 23.33
N LEU A 182 -3.55 -0.04 22.30
CA LEU A 182 -4.60 0.95 22.43
C LEU A 182 -5.98 0.29 22.35
N ASP A 183 -6.98 0.95 22.95
CA ASP A 183 -8.38 0.60 22.71
C ASP A 183 -8.81 1.14 21.34
N THR A 184 -8.69 0.30 20.32
CA THR A 184 -9.06 0.64 18.93
C THR A 184 -10.58 0.72 18.73
N GLY A 185 -11.37 0.24 19.70
CA GLY A 185 -12.83 0.26 19.70
C GLY A 185 -13.43 -0.22 18.39
N SER A 186 -14.43 0.50 17.88
CA SER A 186 -15.03 0.26 16.56
C SER A 186 -14.40 1.10 15.44
N GLN A 187 -13.27 1.79 15.70
CA GLN A 187 -12.66 2.69 14.71
C GLN A 187 -11.88 1.92 13.64
N LEU A 188 -11.24 0.80 14.04
CA LEU A 188 -10.44 -0.06 13.19
C LEU A 188 -11.00 -1.50 13.19
N PRO A 189 -10.71 -2.28 12.14
CA PRO A 189 -10.97 -3.73 12.13
C PRO A 189 -10.23 -4.45 13.25
N SER A 190 -10.65 -5.68 13.56
CA SER A 190 -9.93 -6.52 14.53
C SER A 190 -8.49 -6.74 14.09
N LEU A 191 -7.54 -6.30 14.92
CA LEU A 191 -6.11 -6.47 14.66
C LEU A 191 -5.60 -7.86 15.10
N GLY A 192 -6.40 -8.62 15.87
CA GLY A 192 -6.00 -9.90 16.46
C GLY A 192 -4.71 -9.78 17.29
N SER A 193 -3.73 -10.63 16.98
CA SER A 193 -2.37 -10.61 17.52
C SER A 193 -1.38 -9.85 16.61
N GLY A 194 -1.86 -9.22 15.54
CA GLY A 194 -1.07 -8.42 14.60
C GLY A 194 -0.95 -9.04 13.21
N ILE A 195 0.06 -8.60 12.45
CA ILE A 195 0.36 -9.10 11.10
C ILE A 195 1.79 -9.60 10.98
N SER A 196 2.09 -10.31 9.89
CA SER A 196 3.46 -10.68 9.48
C SER A 196 3.61 -10.59 7.97
N PHE A 197 4.80 -10.19 7.52
CA PHE A 197 5.21 -10.21 6.12
C PHE A 197 6.16 -11.39 5.93
N GLU A 198 5.79 -12.35 5.07
CA GLU A 198 6.49 -13.61 4.90
C GLU A 198 6.84 -13.86 3.43
N ASN A 199 8.02 -14.44 3.19
CA ASN A 199 8.52 -14.71 1.83
C ASN A 199 8.17 -16.12 1.31
N HIS A 200 7.48 -16.93 2.12
CA HIS A 200 7.05 -18.27 1.71
C HIS A 200 5.67 -18.57 2.30
N ALA A 201 4.73 -19.03 1.47
CA ALA A 201 3.46 -19.57 1.94
C ALA A 201 3.59 -21.01 2.50
N ASN A 202 4.81 -21.56 2.59
CA ASN A 202 5.09 -22.91 3.11
C ASN A 202 5.11 -23.01 4.64
N THR A 203 5.04 -21.89 5.39
CA THR A 203 5.07 -21.91 6.86
C THR A 203 3.74 -22.37 7.49
N LEU A 204 2.73 -22.71 6.67
CA LEU A 204 1.39 -23.10 7.11
C LEU A 204 1.20 -24.62 7.32
N ASP A 205 2.22 -25.46 7.14
CA ASP A 205 2.09 -26.94 7.24
C ASP A 205 3.21 -27.56 8.11
N GLU A 206 3.42 -27.06 9.33
CA GLU A 206 4.09 -27.84 10.39
C GLU A 206 3.07 -28.33 11.43
N GLU A 207 2.20 -29.27 11.04
CA GLU A 207 1.62 -30.23 11.99
C GLU A 207 2.15 -31.65 11.71
N PRO A 208 2.41 -32.46 12.76
CA PRO A 208 3.09 -33.73 12.64
C PRO A 208 2.14 -34.82 12.09
N GLU A 209 2.53 -35.42 10.97
CA GLU A 209 2.22 -36.80 10.56
C GLU A 209 0.89 -37.43 11.03
N LEU A 210 -0.30 -37.00 10.55
CA LEU A 210 -1.43 -37.94 10.38
C LEU A 210 -2.59 -37.52 9.47
N THR A 211 -2.37 -36.84 8.34
CA THR A 211 -3.45 -36.65 7.33
C THR A 211 -2.94 -36.74 5.89
N SER A 212 -2.05 -37.69 5.63
CA SER A 212 -1.73 -38.10 4.25
C SER A 212 -2.89 -38.88 3.64
N GLN A 213 -3.83 -38.20 2.95
CA GLN A 213 -4.53 -38.76 1.76
C GLN A 213 -5.55 -37.87 1.00
N ILE A 214 -5.86 -36.63 1.38
CA ILE A 214 -6.91 -35.84 0.65
C ILE A 214 -6.41 -34.59 -0.10
N HIS A 215 -5.20 -34.07 0.15
CA HIS A 215 -4.69 -32.89 -0.57
C HIS A 215 -3.47 -33.20 -1.46
N GLN A 216 -3.70 -33.90 -2.58
CA GLN A 216 -2.76 -33.86 -3.70
C GLN A 216 -3.25 -32.81 -4.69
N GLY A 217 -2.69 -31.59 -4.68
CA GLY A 217 -2.97 -30.66 -5.78
C GLY A 217 -2.39 -29.26 -5.75
N TRP A 218 -2.14 -28.64 -4.60
CA TRP A 218 -1.71 -27.23 -4.59
C TRP A 218 -0.65 -26.99 -3.52
N ARG A 219 0.61 -26.88 -3.95
CA ARG A 219 1.69 -26.30 -3.15
C ARG A 219 1.81 -24.83 -3.56
N PRO A 220 1.82 -23.87 -2.64
CA PRO A 220 2.22 -22.50 -2.96
C PRO A 220 3.64 -22.49 -3.53
N TRP A 221 3.88 -21.70 -4.58
CA TRP A 221 5.21 -21.56 -5.16
C TRP A 221 6.11 -20.76 -4.21
N SER A 222 7.38 -21.17 -4.05
CA SER A 222 8.37 -20.65 -3.08
C SER A 222 8.71 -19.16 -3.18
N ASP A 223 8.13 -18.44 -4.14
CA ASP A 223 8.53 -17.10 -4.55
C ASP A 223 7.43 -16.04 -4.26
N GLN A 224 6.41 -16.40 -3.47
CA GLN A 224 5.29 -15.51 -3.13
C GLN A 224 5.53 -14.77 -1.82
N LEU A 225 5.54 -13.44 -1.89
CA LEU A 225 5.54 -12.58 -0.71
C LEU A 225 4.09 -12.40 -0.25
N CYS A 226 3.82 -12.70 1.01
CA CYS A 226 2.49 -12.79 1.58
C CYS A 226 2.41 -11.98 2.86
N VAL A 227 1.23 -11.40 3.12
CA VAL A 227 0.94 -10.76 4.40
C VAL A 227 -0.13 -11.57 5.11
N PHE A 228 0.16 -11.97 6.34
CA PHE A 228 -0.72 -12.77 7.17
C PHE A 228 -1.24 -11.94 8.34
N TRP A 229 -2.52 -12.11 8.65
CA TRP A 229 -3.12 -11.74 9.93
C TRP A 229 -3.02 -12.90 10.90
N ARG A 230 -2.69 -12.60 12.16
CA ARG A 230 -2.56 -13.58 13.23
C ARG A 230 -3.60 -13.34 14.31
N ASP A 231 -4.21 -14.41 14.80
CA ASP A 231 -5.07 -14.40 15.98
C ASP A 231 -4.88 -15.69 16.79
N GLY A 232 -4.06 -15.62 17.84
CA GLY A 232 -3.60 -16.81 18.54
C GLY A 232 -2.77 -17.71 17.62
N GLU A 233 -3.25 -18.94 17.40
CA GLU A 233 -2.62 -19.93 16.51
C GLU A 233 -3.12 -19.83 15.06
N PHE A 234 -4.13 -19.01 14.78
CA PHE A 234 -4.69 -18.89 13.44
C PHE A 234 -3.91 -17.88 12.60
N GLU A 235 -3.46 -18.32 11.43
CA GLU A 235 -2.85 -17.48 10.39
C GLU A 235 -3.74 -17.39 9.16
N THR A 236 -4.08 -16.17 8.76
CA THR A 236 -4.93 -15.90 7.60
C THR A 236 -4.22 -14.96 6.63
N LEU A 237 -3.94 -15.45 5.42
CA LEU A 237 -3.48 -14.62 4.31
C LEU A 237 -4.45 -13.45 4.05
N LEU A 238 -3.91 -12.23 4.10
CA LEU A 238 -4.61 -10.97 3.81
C LEU A 238 -4.47 -10.57 2.35
N PHE A 239 -3.22 -10.47 1.87
CA PHE A 239 -2.92 -10.06 0.49
C PHE A 239 -1.52 -10.51 0.07
N ILE A 240 -1.25 -10.34 -1.22
CA ILE A 240 -0.01 -10.78 -1.89
C ILE A 240 0.79 -9.58 -2.35
N ILE A 241 2.11 -9.70 -2.26
CA ILE A 241 3.07 -8.70 -2.67
C ILE A 241 3.92 -9.26 -3.80
N GLU A 242 4.25 -8.43 -4.78
CA GLU A 242 5.23 -8.76 -5.82
C GLU A 242 6.32 -7.69 -5.86
N TYR A 243 7.58 -8.11 -5.72
CA TYR A 243 8.75 -7.24 -5.86
C TYR A 243 9.34 -7.35 -7.26
N LYS A 244 9.59 -6.20 -7.89
CA LYS A 244 10.31 -6.12 -9.16
C LYS A 244 11.35 -5.04 -9.08
N ALA A 245 12.56 -5.32 -9.55
CA ALA A 245 13.61 -4.32 -9.59
C ALA A 245 13.19 -3.11 -10.45
N SER A 246 13.49 -1.89 -9.99
CA SER A 246 13.07 -0.63 -10.66
C SER A 246 13.47 -0.55 -12.13
N HIS A 247 14.65 -1.06 -12.52
CA HIS A 247 15.07 -1.08 -13.93
C HIS A 247 14.20 -1.95 -14.85
N LYS A 248 13.37 -2.84 -14.27
CA LYS A 248 12.38 -3.62 -15.02
C LYS A 248 11.06 -2.85 -15.16
N LEU A 249 10.71 -1.99 -14.21
CA LEU A 249 9.43 -1.26 -14.14
C LEU A 249 9.65 0.23 -13.79
N LEU A 250 10.25 1.00 -14.70
CA LEU A 250 10.53 2.42 -14.47
C LEU A 250 9.25 3.25 -14.18
N PRO A 251 9.24 4.20 -13.21
CA PRO A 251 8.04 4.96 -12.85
C PRO A 251 7.41 5.83 -13.97
N PRO A 252 8.17 6.63 -14.76
CA PRO A 252 7.59 7.41 -15.87
C PRO A 252 6.91 6.53 -16.93
N ASN A 253 7.39 5.30 -17.00
CA ASN A 253 6.88 4.27 -17.88
C ASN A 253 5.60 3.63 -17.31
N LEU A 254 5.35 3.61 -16.00
CA LEU A 254 4.12 3.05 -15.43
C LEU A 254 2.89 3.92 -15.74
N TRP A 255 2.97 5.24 -15.51
CA TRP A 255 1.87 6.19 -15.74
C TRP A 255 1.33 6.20 -17.17
N THR A 256 2.24 6.18 -18.15
CA THR A 256 1.87 6.24 -19.57
C THR A 256 1.28 4.90 -20.06
N ARG A 257 1.38 3.82 -19.27
CA ARG A 257 1.19 2.44 -19.74
C ARG A 257 0.11 1.68 -19.01
N LEU A 258 -0.16 2.03 -17.75
CA LEU A 258 -1.38 1.64 -17.05
C LEU A 258 -2.45 2.67 -17.43
N GLN A 259 -3.15 2.39 -18.52
CA GLN A 259 -4.30 3.18 -18.95
C GLN A 259 -5.53 2.30 -18.89
N PRO A 260 -6.66 2.79 -18.33
CA PRO A 260 -7.90 2.03 -18.28
C PRO A 260 -8.27 1.52 -19.67
N SER A 261 -8.21 0.21 -19.88
CA SER A 261 -8.38 -0.37 -21.20
C SER A 261 -8.63 -1.88 -21.16
N ASN A 262 -9.03 -2.43 -22.30
CA ASN A 262 -9.13 -3.87 -22.49
C ASN A 262 -7.72 -4.48 -22.54
N PHE A 263 -7.23 -4.85 -21.36
CA PHE A 263 -5.90 -5.42 -21.14
C PHE A 263 -5.67 -6.65 -22.03
N TRP A 264 -6.69 -7.50 -22.13
CA TRP A 264 -6.62 -8.73 -22.91
C TRP A 264 -6.43 -8.45 -24.41
N GLU A 265 -7.24 -7.57 -24.99
CA GLU A 265 -7.15 -7.26 -26.43
C GLU A 265 -5.89 -6.46 -26.77
N ASN A 266 -5.57 -5.45 -25.94
CA ASN A 266 -4.52 -4.48 -26.26
C ASN A 266 -3.10 -4.98 -25.99
N ILE A 267 -2.95 -5.98 -25.12
CA ILE A 267 -1.63 -6.44 -24.67
C ILE A 267 -1.44 -7.93 -24.93
N VAL A 268 -2.36 -8.75 -24.46
CA VAL A 268 -2.23 -10.22 -24.58
C VAL A 268 -2.46 -10.69 -26.02
N GLN A 269 -3.37 -10.05 -26.75
CA GLN A 269 -3.66 -10.35 -28.15
C GLN A 269 -2.93 -9.45 -29.15
N ALA A 270 -2.01 -8.58 -28.71
CA ALA A 270 -1.28 -7.69 -29.62
C ALA A 270 -0.33 -8.48 -30.53
N GLN A 271 -0.79 -8.79 -31.75
CA GLN A 271 -0.03 -9.60 -32.72
C GLN A 271 1.04 -8.81 -33.49
N GLN A 272 0.97 -7.47 -33.49
CA GLN A 272 1.91 -6.63 -34.22
C GLN A 272 2.96 -6.07 -33.27
N ILE A 273 4.20 -6.54 -33.44
CA ILE A 273 5.37 -5.97 -32.77
C ILE A 273 5.83 -4.76 -33.59
N PRO A 274 5.92 -3.56 -33.00
CA PRO A 274 6.42 -2.39 -33.70
C PRO A 274 7.85 -2.62 -34.24
N THR A 275 8.09 -2.15 -35.46
CA THR A 275 9.41 -2.23 -36.11
C THR A 275 10.30 -1.06 -35.70
N ASP A 276 9.69 0.10 -35.39
CA ASP A 276 10.40 1.28 -34.94
C ASP A 276 11.08 1.03 -33.57
N PRO A 277 12.35 1.40 -33.39
CA PRO A 277 13.08 1.14 -32.14
C PRO A 277 12.45 1.79 -30.90
N GLU A 278 11.90 3.00 -31.00
CA GLU A 278 11.32 3.73 -29.87
C GLU A 278 9.96 3.15 -29.50
N GLU A 279 9.10 2.88 -30.48
CA GLU A 279 7.82 2.20 -30.26
C GLU A 279 8.01 0.78 -29.72
N LYS A 280 9.05 0.08 -30.15
CA LYS A 280 9.39 -1.26 -29.66
C LYS A 280 9.83 -1.24 -28.19
N LEU A 281 10.56 -0.22 -27.74
CA LEU A 281 10.89 -0.05 -26.33
C LEU A 281 9.63 0.16 -25.47
N ILE A 282 8.68 0.97 -25.95
CA ILE A 282 7.39 1.19 -25.28
C ILE A 282 6.59 -0.12 -25.24
N TYR A 283 6.52 -0.86 -26.35
CA TYR A 283 5.84 -2.14 -26.43
C TYR A 283 6.42 -3.17 -25.46
N ASN A 284 7.75 -3.38 -25.48
CA ASN A 284 8.43 -4.34 -24.62
C ASN A 284 8.18 -4.06 -23.15
N ALA A 285 8.24 -2.78 -22.77
CA ALA A 285 8.07 -2.42 -21.39
C ALA A 285 6.59 -2.42 -20.94
N LYS A 286 5.61 -2.19 -21.85
CA LYS A 286 4.19 -2.53 -21.60
C LYS A 286 4.00 -4.03 -21.33
N GLN A 287 4.64 -4.89 -22.13
CA GLN A 287 4.57 -6.35 -21.96
C GLN A 287 5.14 -6.78 -20.59
N ILE A 288 6.28 -6.21 -20.20
CA ILE A 288 6.93 -6.42 -18.91
C ILE A 288 6.02 -6.03 -17.73
N THR A 289 5.47 -4.81 -17.71
CA THR A 289 4.54 -4.37 -16.65
C THR A 289 3.31 -5.26 -16.59
N SER A 290 2.78 -5.64 -17.75
CA SER A 290 1.60 -6.49 -17.85
C SER A 290 1.85 -7.91 -17.39
N ALA A 291 3.03 -8.46 -17.64
CA ALA A 291 3.44 -9.76 -17.14
C ALA A 291 3.53 -9.76 -15.60
N ALA A 292 4.09 -8.71 -14.99
CA ALA A 292 4.14 -8.56 -13.53
C ALA A 292 2.74 -8.42 -12.90
N ILE A 293 1.85 -7.62 -13.51
CA ILE A 293 0.45 -7.49 -13.07
C ILE A 293 -0.29 -8.81 -13.21
N THR A 294 -0.13 -9.50 -14.34
CA THR A 294 -0.73 -10.82 -14.58
C THR A 294 -0.25 -11.84 -13.56
N GLN A 295 1.04 -11.82 -13.23
CA GLN A 295 1.61 -12.67 -12.20
C GLN A 295 0.95 -12.43 -10.83
N THR A 296 0.84 -11.17 -10.41
CA THR A 296 0.23 -10.82 -9.12
C THR A 296 -1.26 -11.18 -9.10
N PHE A 297 -1.99 -10.87 -10.18
CA PHE A 297 -3.40 -11.21 -10.34
C PHE A 297 -3.66 -12.72 -10.28
N ASP A 298 -2.85 -13.53 -10.98
CA ASP A 298 -2.93 -14.98 -10.96
C ASP A 298 -2.82 -15.52 -9.53
N TYR A 299 -1.91 -14.98 -8.73
CA TYR A 299 -1.78 -15.35 -7.32
C TYR A 299 -2.98 -14.89 -6.48
N MET A 300 -3.44 -13.66 -6.66
CA MET A 300 -4.62 -13.15 -5.94
C MET A 300 -5.85 -14.03 -6.17
N VAL A 301 -6.08 -14.48 -7.41
CA VAL A 301 -7.19 -15.37 -7.75
C VAL A 301 -7.01 -16.78 -7.16
N LYS A 302 -5.80 -17.34 -7.26
CA LYS A 302 -5.48 -18.68 -6.73
C LYS A 302 -5.65 -18.76 -5.21
N GLU A 303 -5.18 -17.73 -4.52
CA GLU A 303 -5.27 -17.62 -3.06
C GLU A 303 -6.60 -17.04 -2.58
N GLY A 304 -7.44 -16.53 -3.48
CA GLY A 304 -8.76 -15.99 -3.19
C GLY A 304 -8.74 -14.77 -2.27
N VAL A 305 -7.81 -13.84 -2.53
CA VAL A 305 -7.64 -12.59 -1.78
C VAL A 305 -8.08 -11.38 -2.61
N GLU A 306 -8.71 -10.40 -1.95
CA GLU A 306 -9.23 -9.19 -2.58
C GLU A 306 -8.13 -8.22 -2.99
N TYR A 307 -7.07 -8.12 -2.20
CA TYR A 307 -6.02 -7.11 -2.34
C TYR A 307 -4.67 -7.70 -2.69
N GLY A 308 -3.80 -6.86 -3.23
CA GLY A 308 -2.38 -7.11 -3.42
C GLY A 308 -1.67 -5.83 -3.81
N TYR A 309 -0.34 -5.85 -3.88
CA TYR A 309 0.39 -4.75 -4.53
C TYR A 309 1.69 -5.22 -5.18
N LEU A 310 2.13 -4.43 -6.15
CA LEU A 310 3.41 -4.56 -6.84
C LEU A 310 4.25 -3.33 -6.50
N THR A 311 5.53 -3.50 -6.13
CA THR A 311 6.42 -2.36 -5.83
C THR A 311 7.78 -2.51 -6.47
N THR A 312 8.38 -1.34 -6.77
CA THR A 312 9.79 -1.17 -7.15
C THR A 312 10.62 -0.44 -6.09
N GLY A 313 10.02 -0.12 -4.95
CA GLY A 313 10.56 0.76 -3.91
C GLY A 313 10.22 2.23 -4.17
N GLU A 314 10.36 2.69 -5.41
CA GLU A 314 10.02 4.07 -5.81
C GLU A 314 8.52 4.25 -6.08
N ALA A 315 7.88 3.21 -6.63
CA ALA A 315 6.48 3.24 -7.03
C ALA A 315 5.74 2.00 -6.53
N PHE A 316 4.50 2.20 -6.12
CA PHE A 316 3.58 1.18 -5.63
C PHE A 316 2.35 1.12 -6.54
N VAL A 317 1.98 -0.07 -6.97
CA VAL A 317 0.73 -0.35 -7.69
C VAL A 317 -0.15 -1.18 -6.77
N PHE A 318 -1.07 -0.52 -6.09
CA PHE A 318 -2.07 -1.17 -5.24
C PHE A 318 -3.16 -1.79 -6.09
N LEU A 319 -3.52 -3.04 -5.82
CA LEU A 319 -4.40 -3.86 -6.64
C LEU A 319 -5.63 -4.30 -5.83
N ARG A 320 -6.78 -4.36 -6.49
CA ARG A 320 -8.02 -4.86 -5.93
C ARG A 320 -8.84 -5.64 -6.97
N ILE A 321 -9.34 -6.80 -6.59
CA ILE A 321 -10.35 -7.55 -7.34
C ILE A 321 -11.68 -7.41 -6.59
N LYS A 322 -12.77 -7.09 -7.26
CA LYS A 322 -14.08 -7.02 -6.58
C LYS A 322 -14.81 -8.36 -6.67
N GLU A 323 -15.59 -8.69 -5.65
CA GLU A 323 -16.31 -9.97 -5.60
C GLU A 323 -17.31 -10.13 -6.76
N ASP A 324 -17.92 -9.04 -7.22
CA ASP A 324 -18.93 -9.00 -8.28
C ASP A 324 -18.36 -8.95 -9.70
N ASP A 325 -17.08 -8.57 -9.87
CA ASP A 325 -16.40 -8.53 -11.16
C ASP A 325 -15.01 -9.17 -11.11
N LEU A 326 -14.99 -10.47 -11.41
CA LEU A 326 -13.78 -11.29 -11.46
C LEU A 326 -12.85 -10.94 -12.61
N THR A 327 -13.34 -10.21 -13.62
CA THR A 327 -12.60 -9.96 -14.87
C THR A 327 -11.87 -8.63 -14.88
N THR A 328 -12.20 -7.75 -13.95
CA THR A 328 -11.59 -6.42 -13.83
C THR A 328 -10.64 -6.39 -12.64
N LEU A 329 -9.42 -5.96 -12.92
CA LEU A 329 -8.44 -5.65 -11.88
C LEU A 329 -8.39 -4.13 -11.71
N TYR A 330 -8.72 -3.68 -10.51
CA TYR A 330 -8.61 -2.28 -10.12
C TYR A 330 -7.17 -2.00 -9.66
N TYR A 331 -6.60 -0.88 -10.06
CA TYR A 331 -5.26 -0.47 -9.66
C TYR A 331 -5.18 1.00 -9.25
N HIS A 332 -4.32 1.32 -8.28
CA HIS A 332 -3.91 2.68 -7.96
C HIS A 332 -2.39 2.76 -7.94
N LEU A 333 -1.82 3.73 -8.68
CA LEU A 333 -0.39 3.97 -8.74
C LEU A 333 -0.02 5.13 -7.79
N SER A 334 0.99 4.90 -6.96
CA SER A 334 1.54 5.91 -6.05
C SER A 334 3.07 5.94 -6.15
N GLU A 335 3.63 7.14 -6.08
CA GLU A 335 5.07 7.40 -5.96
C GLU A 335 5.32 8.14 -4.65
N PRO A 336 5.48 7.45 -3.51
CA PRO A 336 5.46 8.08 -2.20
C PRO A 336 6.45 9.25 -2.03
N ALA A 337 7.65 9.15 -2.61
CA ALA A 337 8.67 10.20 -2.61
C ALA A 337 8.17 11.53 -3.21
N HIS A 338 7.30 11.45 -4.22
CA HIS A 338 6.68 12.61 -4.87
C HIS A 338 5.33 12.94 -4.22
N ASP A 339 4.47 11.96 -3.99
CA ASP A 339 3.09 12.14 -3.56
C ASP A 339 2.98 12.75 -2.15
N ALA A 340 3.92 12.45 -1.24
CA ALA A 340 3.89 12.97 0.13
C ALA A 340 4.35 14.44 0.23
N ASN A 341 5.08 14.92 -0.77
CA ASN A 341 5.63 16.27 -0.79
C ASN A 341 4.76 17.21 -1.63
N THR A 342 4.37 18.37 -1.08
CA THR A 342 3.70 19.40 -1.89
C THR A 342 4.67 20.15 -2.78
N GLN A 343 4.20 20.59 -3.95
CA GLN A 343 4.98 21.45 -4.87
C GLN A 343 5.33 22.82 -4.24
N ASP A 344 4.54 23.27 -3.26
CA ASP A 344 4.72 24.53 -2.57
C ASP A 344 5.61 24.42 -1.31
N GLY A 345 6.08 23.22 -0.95
CA GLY A 345 7.06 22.98 0.13
C GLY A 345 6.56 23.14 1.57
N ASP A 346 5.37 23.71 1.78
CA ASP A 346 4.85 24.05 3.12
C ASP A 346 3.93 22.98 3.73
N SER A 347 3.56 21.93 2.99
CA SER A 347 2.65 20.89 3.50
C SER A 347 3.11 19.48 3.14
N PHE A 348 3.04 18.57 4.12
CA PHE A 348 3.41 17.17 3.99
C PHE A 348 2.17 16.28 4.14
N TRP A 349 1.89 15.46 3.13
CA TRP A 349 0.75 14.55 3.14
C TRP A 349 1.14 13.21 3.76
N TYR A 350 1.04 13.13 5.09
CA TYR A 350 1.40 11.92 5.85
C TYR A 350 0.72 10.64 5.34
N SER A 351 -0.51 10.73 4.84
CA SER A 351 -1.25 9.59 4.29
C SER A 351 -0.63 9.06 2.98
N ASN A 352 0.10 9.88 2.23
CA ASN A 352 0.71 9.51 0.94
C ASN A 352 2.08 8.82 1.09
N THR A 353 2.61 8.71 2.31
CA THR A 353 3.87 7.98 2.53
C THR A 353 3.71 6.49 2.20
N ALA A 354 4.83 5.82 1.89
CA ALA A 354 4.83 4.38 1.59
C ALA A 354 4.26 3.57 2.76
N ILE A 355 4.69 3.92 3.99
CA ILE A 355 4.25 3.29 5.24
C ILE A 355 2.74 3.48 5.44
N SER A 356 2.22 4.71 5.31
CA SER A 356 0.79 4.97 5.48
C SER A 356 -0.07 4.26 4.44
N SER A 357 0.40 4.19 3.19
CA SER A 357 -0.33 3.54 2.10
C SER A 357 -0.39 2.02 2.29
N VAL A 358 0.73 1.38 2.67
CA VAL A 358 0.78 -0.07 2.97
C VAL A 358 -0.01 -0.39 4.25
N LEU A 359 0.09 0.43 5.30
CA LEU A 359 -0.73 0.29 6.50
C LEU A 359 -2.23 0.36 6.18
N SER A 360 -2.64 1.31 5.34
CA SER A 360 -4.04 1.43 4.91
C SER A 360 -4.51 0.20 4.15
N LEU A 361 -3.68 -0.37 3.27
CA LEU A 361 -4.00 -1.63 2.59
C LEU A 361 -4.14 -2.80 3.59
N CYS A 362 -3.29 -2.88 4.61
CA CYS A 362 -3.41 -3.88 5.68
C CYS A 362 -4.76 -3.75 6.41
N LEU A 363 -5.16 -2.53 6.77
CA LEU A 363 -6.43 -2.28 7.44
C LEU A 363 -7.63 -2.57 6.52
N LEU A 364 -7.56 -2.25 5.22
CA LEU A 364 -8.59 -2.62 4.25
C LEU A 364 -8.72 -4.14 4.11
N ALA A 365 -7.60 -4.86 4.09
CA ALA A 365 -7.59 -6.31 3.97
C ALA A 365 -8.12 -7.01 5.23
N LEU A 366 -7.83 -6.48 6.43
CA LEU A 366 -8.40 -6.95 7.69
C LEU A 366 -9.93 -6.78 7.75
N ALA A 367 -10.46 -5.76 7.08
CA ALA A 367 -11.90 -5.54 6.96
C ALA A 367 -12.57 -6.41 5.87
N SER A 368 -11.77 -7.06 5.01
CA SER A 368 -12.28 -7.83 3.88
C SER A 368 -12.60 -9.27 4.25
N LYS A 369 -13.56 -9.83 3.51
CA LYS A 369 -13.96 -11.23 3.63
C LYS A 369 -13.15 -12.07 2.65
N ARG A 370 -12.60 -13.19 3.13
CA ARG A 370 -12.00 -14.20 2.25
C ARG A 370 -13.01 -14.81 1.30
N TRP A 371 -12.59 -15.08 0.08
CA TRP A 371 -13.45 -15.72 -0.91
C TRP A 371 -13.48 -17.24 -0.79
N SER A 372 -14.67 -17.80 -1.02
CA SER A 372 -14.93 -19.23 -0.92
C SER A 372 -14.28 -20.03 -2.07
N GLN A 373 -14.19 -21.35 -1.89
CA GLN A 373 -13.73 -22.24 -2.95
C GLN A 373 -14.64 -22.21 -4.19
N ASP A 374 -15.94 -21.95 -3.99
CA ASP A 374 -16.90 -21.77 -5.09
C ASP A 374 -16.59 -20.54 -5.93
N TRP A 375 -16.24 -19.42 -5.26
CA TRP A 375 -15.80 -18.20 -5.92
C TRP A 375 -14.57 -18.45 -6.79
N ARG A 376 -13.56 -19.18 -6.27
CA ARG A 376 -12.33 -19.49 -7.02
C ARG A 376 -12.63 -20.37 -8.24
N SER A 377 -13.49 -21.37 -8.05
CA SER A 377 -13.93 -22.25 -9.13
C SER A 377 -14.64 -21.48 -10.25
N GLN A 378 -15.47 -20.51 -9.88
CA GLN A 378 -16.11 -19.60 -10.83
C GLN A 378 -15.06 -18.73 -11.54
N ALA A 379 -14.11 -18.14 -10.82
CA ALA A 379 -13.04 -17.33 -11.40
C ALA A 379 -12.24 -18.11 -12.44
N PHE A 380 -11.81 -19.34 -12.12
CA PHE A 380 -11.08 -20.20 -13.06
C PHE A 380 -11.87 -20.58 -14.32
N SER A 381 -13.21 -20.60 -14.23
CA SER A 381 -14.07 -20.87 -15.39
C SER A 381 -14.23 -19.67 -16.34
N VAL A 382 -14.15 -18.45 -15.80
CA VAL A 382 -14.39 -17.18 -16.53
C VAL A 382 -13.09 -16.59 -17.08
N LEU A 383 -11.99 -16.71 -16.35
CA LEU A 383 -10.73 -16.05 -16.67
C LEU A 383 -10.02 -16.68 -17.88
N CYS A 384 -9.32 -15.81 -18.61
CA CYS A 384 -8.46 -16.22 -19.72
C CYS A 384 -7.03 -16.47 -19.21
N THR A 385 -6.32 -17.39 -19.87
CA THR A 385 -4.91 -17.68 -19.59
C THR A 385 -4.02 -17.06 -20.66
N TRP A 386 -2.92 -16.43 -20.25
CA TRP A 386 -1.97 -15.82 -21.18
C TRP A 386 -1.27 -16.89 -22.03
N ALA A 387 -1.32 -16.78 -23.36
CA ALA A 387 -0.89 -17.85 -24.28
C ALA A 387 0.44 -17.58 -25.03
N VAL A 388 1.13 -16.48 -24.74
CA VAL A 388 2.33 -16.05 -25.50
C VAL A 388 3.62 -16.44 -24.78
N ASP A 389 4.50 -17.16 -25.48
CA ASP A 389 5.86 -17.48 -25.05
C ASP A 389 6.77 -16.25 -25.18
N VAL A 390 7.39 -15.83 -24.07
CA VAL A 390 8.19 -14.60 -23.98
C VAL A 390 9.58 -14.75 -24.64
N GLU A 391 9.92 -15.94 -25.15
CA GLU A 391 11.10 -16.16 -26.01
C GLU A 391 11.13 -15.30 -27.30
N TYR A 392 10.06 -14.56 -27.60
CA TYR A 392 10.00 -13.60 -28.73
C TYR A 392 10.49 -12.17 -28.43
N ILE A 393 10.72 -11.80 -27.15
CA ILE A 393 10.96 -10.38 -26.77
C ILE A 393 12.44 -9.95 -26.89
N LEU A 394 13.38 -10.85 -27.19
CA LEU A 394 14.80 -10.50 -27.40
C LEU A 394 15.34 -11.00 -28.76
N PRO A 395 16.39 -10.35 -29.32
CA PRO A 395 16.87 -10.65 -30.66
C PRO A 395 17.44 -12.08 -30.71
N ARG A 396 16.81 -12.96 -31.50
CA ARG A 396 17.41 -14.26 -31.85
C ARG A 396 18.67 -14.01 -32.70
N PRO A 397 19.81 -14.67 -32.43
CA PRO A 397 20.84 -14.83 -33.44
C PRO A 397 20.24 -15.57 -34.65
N ALA A 398 20.57 -15.10 -35.85
CA ALA A 398 19.93 -15.53 -37.09
C ALA A 398 20.07 -17.05 -37.31
N GLY A 399 18.92 -17.71 -37.53
CA GLY A 399 18.89 -19.07 -38.10
C GLY A 399 18.23 -20.12 -37.22
N THR A 400 16.92 -20.04 -37.01
CA THR A 400 16.07 -21.23 -36.82
C THR A 400 14.61 -20.81 -37.02
N ALA A 401 14.02 -21.24 -38.12
CA ALA A 401 12.57 -21.17 -38.32
C ALA A 401 11.95 -22.36 -37.59
N LEU A 402 10.88 -22.14 -36.81
CA LEU A 402 9.89 -23.18 -36.50
C LEU A 402 8.56 -22.56 -36.04
N THR A 403 7.52 -23.12 -36.63
CA THR A 403 6.07 -22.88 -36.59
C THR A 403 5.44 -23.26 -35.24
N ILE A 404 4.41 -22.53 -34.74
CA ILE A 404 3.39 -22.89 -33.69
C ILE A 404 2.54 -21.61 -33.42
N ALA A 405 1.24 -21.55 -33.03
CA ALA A 405 0.15 -22.48 -32.69
C ALA A 405 -1.24 -21.83 -32.95
N SER A 406 -2.20 -22.62 -33.41
CA SER A 406 -3.61 -22.22 -33.72
C SER A 406 -4.63 -22.66 -32.63
N ALA A 407 -4.22 -23.52 -31.69
CA ALA A 407 -5.16 -24.23 -30.80
C ALA A 407 -5.68 -23.38 -29.61
N ALA A 408 -4.83 -22.59 -28.96
CA ALA A 408 -5.22 -21.83 -27.75
C ALA A 408 -6.21 -20.69 -28.06
N THR A 409 -6.03 -20.00 -29.19
CA THR A 409 -6.92 -18.94 -29.68
C THR A 409 -8.33 -19.45 -29.98
N THR A 410 -8.44 -20.71 -30.43
CA THR A 410 -9.72 -21.34 -30.79
C THR A 410 -10.54 -21.68 -29.54
N LEU A 411 -9.91 -22.16 -28.47
CA LEU A 411 -10.58 -22.44 -27.19
C LEU A 411 -11.09 -21.18 -26.48
N CYS A 412 -10.31 -20.08 -26.52
CA CYS A 412 -10.75 -18.80 -25.94
C CYS A 412 -11.92 -18.19 -26.71
N ARG A 413 -11.88 -18.18 -28.05
CA ARG A 413 -13.00 -17.72 -28.89
C ARG A 413 -14.25 -18.57 -28.69
N PHE A 414 -14.09 -19.89 -28.48
CA PHE A 414 -15.21 -20.78 -28.18
C PHE A 414 -15.87 -20.42 -26.85
N ARG A 415 -15.10 -20.20 -25.77
CA ARG A 415 -15.63 -19.78 -24.45
C ARG A 415 -16.35 -18.43 -24.50
N GLN A 416 -15.78 -17.45 -25.23
CA GLN A 416 -16.42 -16.14 -25.42
C GLN A 416 -17.69 -16.21 -26.29
N SER A 417 -17.72 -17.08 -27.31
CA SER A 417 -18.89 -17.32 -28.16
C SER A 417 -20.04 -17.95 -27.36
N VAL A 418 -19.74 -18.96 -26.54
CA VAL A 418 -20.72 -19.59 -25.63
C VAL A 418 -21.30 -18.55 -24.65
N ARG A 419 -20.47 -17.64 -24.12
CA ARG A 419 -20.93 -16.53 -23.25
C ARG A 419 -21.88 -15.56 -23.96
N ARG A 420 -21.59 -15.18 -25.22
CA ARG A 420 -22.48 -14.32 -26.02
C ARG A 420 -23.80 -15.00 -26.34
N SER A 421 -23.80 -16.31 -26.56
CA SER A 421 -25.02 -17.09 -26.77
C SER A 421 -25.87 -17.22 -25.50
N ALA A 422 -25.25 -17.51 -24.34
CA ALA A 422 -25.95 -17.59 -23.05
C ALA A 422 -26.58 -16.24 -22.64
N LEU A 423 -25.89 -15.11 -22.86
CA LEU A 423 -26.44 -13.77 -22.62
C LEU A 423 -27.57 -13.39 -23.58
N ARG A 424 -27.56 -13.92 -24.82
CA ARG A 424 -28.65 -13.73 -25.80
C ARG A 424 -29.88 -14.56 -25.43
N GLU A 425 -29.69 -15.76 -24.89
CA GLU A 425 -30.81 -16.59 -24.42
C GLU A 425 -31.46 -16.04 -23.15
N LEU A 426 -30.67 -15.52 -22.20
CA LEU A 426 -31.23 -14.80 -21.04
C LEU A 426 -32.01 -13.53 -21.44
N ARG A 427 -31.61 -12.84 -22.50
CA ARG A 427 -32.36 -11.68 -23.03
C ARG A 427 -33.62 -12.07 -23.81
N ARG A 428 -33.71 -13.30 -24.34
CA ARG A 428 -34.91 -13.81 -25.02
C ARG A 428 -35.95 -14.41 -24.08
N GLY A 429 -35.59 -14.67 -22.82
CA GLY A 429 -36.46 -15.34 -21.83
C GLY A 429 -37.34 -14.44 -20.96
N ARG A 430 -37.44 -13.12 -21.19
CA ARG A 430 -38.40 -12.26 -20.46
C ARG A 430 -39.71 -12.12 -21.27
N PRO A 431 -40.86 -12.64 -20.80
CA PRO A 431 -42.14 -12.38 -21.43
C PRO A 431 -42.51 -10.91 -21.20
N GLY A 432 -42.69 -10.16 -22.29
CA GLY A 432 -43.21 -8.80 -22.23
C GLY A 432 -44.66 -8.80 -21.78
N GLN A 433 -44.97 -7.94 -20.79
CA GLN A 433 -46.33 -7.53 -20.49
C GLN A 433 -46.96 -6.96 -21.77
N ARG A 434 -47.98 -7.64 -22.30
CA ARG A 434 -48.95 -7.07 -23.22
C ARG A 434 -50.30 -7.04 -22.54
N HIS A 435 -50.85 -5.84 -22.45
CA HIS A 435 -52.26 -5.58 -22.26
C HIS A 435 -53.11 -6.50 -23.16
N GLN A 436 -54.05 -7.22 -22.55
CA GLN A 436 -55.21 -7.75 -23.24
C GLN A 436 -56.46 -7.38 -22.44
N THR A 437 -57.26 -6.57 -23.11
CA THR A 437 -58.67 -6.25 -22.88
C THR A 437 -59.54 -7.50 -22.84
N GLU A 438 -60.61 -7.39 -22.05
CA GLU A 438 -61.68 -8.36 -21.82
C GLU A 438 -62.23 -9.05 -23.08
N PRO A 439 -62.71 -10.31 -22.96
CA PRO A 439 -63.74 -10.83 -23.82
C PRO A 439 -65.10 -10.89 -23.11
N ASP A 440 -66.12 -10.49 -23.86
CA ASP A 440 -67.54 -10.55 -23.52
C ASP A 440 -68.01 -11.94 -23.07
N ARG A 441 -68.85 -11.96 -22.02
CA ARG A 441 -69.62 -13.12 -21.58
C ARG A 441 -71.10 -12.89 -21.93
N GLU A 442 -71.59 -13.64 -22.91
CA GLU A 442 -73.02 -13.92 -23.05
C GLU A 442 -73.38 -15.25 -22.36
N THR A 443 -74.35 -15.15 -21.45
CA THR A 443 -75.53 -16.03 -21.36
C THR A 443 -75.48 -17.34 -20.54
N ILE A 444 -75.92 -17.20 -19.27
CA ILE A 444 -77.07 -17.88 -18.59
C ILE A 444 -77.04 -19.40 -18.27
N ARG A 445 -77.28 -19.67 -16.96
CA ARG A 445 -78.03 -20.76 -16.26
C ARG A 445 -77.34 -22.03 -15.74
N GLY A 446 -77.71 -22.33 -14.48
CA GLY A 446 -77.67 -23.64 -13.79
C GLY A 446 -76.43 -23.79 -12.91
N GLY A 447 -76.47 -23.70 -11.58
CA GLY A 447 -77.45 -24.23 -10.65
C GLY A 447 -77.12 -25.70 -10.37
N ASP A 448 -76.30 -25.93 -9.33
CA ASP A 448 -76.44 -27.01 -8.33
C ASP A 448 -75.09 -27.44 -7.70
N ILE A 449 -75.01 -27.27 -6.39
CA ILE A 449 -74.07 -27.93 -5.47
C ILE A 449 -74.87 -29.05 -4.79
N PRO A 450 -74.26 -30.21 -4.52
CA PRO A 450 -74.09 -30.54 -3.10
C PRO A 450 -72.70 -31.12 -2.77
N ALA A 451 -72.22 -30.70 -1.61
CA ALA A 451 -71.09 -31.30 -0.89
C ALA A 451 -71.53 -32.60 -0.21
N ALA A 452 -70.61 -33.56 -0.10
CA ALA A 452 -70.66 -34.63 0.89
C ALA A 452 -69.24 -35.04 1.29
N THR A 453 -68.86 -34.73 2.52
CA THR A 453 -67.80 -35.41 3.28
C THR A 453 -68.41 -36.63 3.98
N PRO A 454 -67.62 -37.62 4.40
CA PRO A 454 -67.52 -37.78 5.86
C PRO A 454 -66.17 -38.34 6.39
N ALA A 455 -65.97 -38.06 7.68
CA ALA A 455 -65.26 -38.83 8.71
C ALA A 455 -63.75 -39.06 8.53
N GLY A 456 -62.90 -38.91 9.55
CA GLY A 456 -63.11 -38.76 10.99
C GLY A 456 -61.93 -39.42 11.69
N GLN A 457 -61.27 -38.71 12.61
CA GLN A 457 -60.40 -39.31 13.62
C GLN A 457 -60.24 -38.31 14.77
N THR A 458 -60.81 -38.67 15.90
CA THR A 458 -60.63 -38.03 17.21
C THR A 458 -60.13 -39.06 18.20
N ALA A 459 -59.48 -38.50 19.22
CA ALA A 459 -59.07 -39.05 20.50
C ALA A 459 -57.69 -39.74 20.52
N ALA A 460 -56.66 -39.35 21.28
CA ALA A 460 -56.42 -38.42 22.40
C ALA A 460 -55.66 -39.17 23.51
N ALA A 461 -55.04 -38.34 24.36
CA ALA A 461 -54.45 -38.60 25.68
C ALA A 461 -52.98 -39.08 25.68
N ALA A 462 -52.11 -38.68 26.62
CA ALA A 462 -52.03 -37.56 27.56
C ALA A 462 -50.72 -37.77 28.33
N ALA A 463 -49.91 -36.73 28.47
CA ALA A 463 -49.09 -36.37 29.64
C ALA A 463 -48.28 -35.11 29.31
#